data_AF-A0A914W9T9-F1
#
_entry.id   AF-A0A914W9T9-F1
#
_cell.length_a   1.000
_cell.length_b   1.000
_cell.length_c   1.000
_cell.angle_alpha   90.00
_cell.angle_beta   90.00
_cell.angle_gamma   90.00
#
_symmetry.space_group_name_H-M   'P 1'
#
loop_
_entity.id
_entity.type
_entity.pdbx_description
1 polymer ?
#
loop_
_entity_poly.entity_id
_entity_poly.type
_entity_poly.pdbx_seq_one_letter_code
_entity_poly.pdbx_strand_id
1 'polypeptide(L)'
;MALSTGLIFKFKIYRNIDYLFSPVEAQWKYEEQVFSDLWESRDDQFYPGKKVLRRQGLNLIAASVDGGSVLRLEQAEQFIRLLDWIANSTFIYNNTTHRYQDICLIFRNQCFANIHAFFLAKTFINGDQVRLNVTYPHFQSGLQSDFIDLSMTLGGVKTDPANGIIISASAWLISYQQKQQTHLLQEMGKTWETTMGQRIWRRETPTDLLNVYFFHSNTLEEELDEGNRRTMPKFVLTFIVLIIFSVLGTLTLTRKGRFVAIDWVISKPYLAWAGLLSTLLAIISAIGFGLLTDIVFIDMATVMPFLIISIGIDDMFLIVAAWRATDRIASVPDRMERAMTHAGVSVSMTSATDALSFFIGSMAPLPAVTQFCLYAAVAICFNYLYTMTIFLAIVALQGRWEEGNRHCITGQVTASDENISEATHYVRLFMIGSRPKKSNPMVLNVDSRRRVLAVSATDSRQWYQKFFEDYYAPILTKTTTKLLVFALFVIYLVVSILGITQLNVGFNWKDIVLKDSPARGFLDYSTAYFATDLKVDIAVNNPPDMGNPQQRKAFMKALEALENSPCSAGRFSTDFWYFAYGRHIERLGFGGAWNAMQFDDAVTVPFAEFILR
;
A
#
# COMPACT_ATOMS: atom_id res chain seq x y z
N MET A 1 -4.46 0.72 30.04
CA MET A 1 -3.51 1.84 30.31
C MET A 1 -2.05 1.38 30.38
N ALA A 2 -1.70 0.25 31.01
CA ALA A 2 -0.30 -0.21 31.03
C ALA A 2 0.24 -0.55 29.62
N LEU A 3 -0.51 -1.32 28.83
CA LEU A 3 -0.11 -1.70 27.46
C LEU A 3 -0.08 -0.52 26.47
N SER A 4 -0.89 0.51 26.69
CA SER A 4 -0.94 1.69 25.82
C SER A 4 0.29 2.61 25.94
N THR A 5 1.19 2.35 26.90
CA THR A 5 2.43 3.13 27.07
C THR A 5 3.36 3.03 25.87
N GLY A 6 3.33 1.92 25.11
CA GLY A 6 4.11 1.77 23.87
C GLY A 6 3.83 2.85 22.83
N LEU A 7 2.58 3.33 22.76
CA LEU A 7 2.19 4.43 21.87
C LEU A 7 2.85 5.77 22.25
N ILE A 8 3.16 5.98 23.52
CA ILE A 8 3.74 7.25 23.99
C ILE A 8 5.26 7.24 23.78
N PHE A 9 5.91 6.09 24.06
CA PHE A 9 7.37 6.03 24.10
C PHE A 9 8.04 5.58 22.79
N LYS A 10 7.36 4.77 21.96
CA LYS A 10 7.96 4.10 20.80
C LYS A 10 7.20 4.32 19.49
N PHE A 11 6.20 5.20 19.44
CA PHE A 11 5.42 5.41 18.22
C PHE A 11 6.27 6.11 17.14
N LYS A 12 6.64 5.33 16.12
CA LYS A 12 7.27 5.81 14.89
C LYS A 12 6.71 5.02 13.72
N ILE A 13 6.24 5.73 12.71
CA ILE A 13 5.77 5.12 11.47
C ILE A 13 6.97 4.88 10.57
N TYR A 14 7.13 3.66 10.09
CA TYR A 14 8.18 3.28 9.16
C TYR A 14 7.62 3.22 7.74
N ARG A 15 8.27 3.94 6.80
CA ARG A 15 7.75 4.16 5.44
C ARG A 15 8.69 3.75 4.31
N ASN A 16 9.84 3.17 4.63
CA ASN A 16 10.79 2.77 3.60
C ASN A 16 10.17 1.67 2.71
N ILE A 17 9.93 2.01 1.45
CA ILE A 17 9.24 1.15 0.48
C ILE A 17 10.06 -0.10 0.17
N ASP A 18 11.39 0.04 0.04
CA ASP A 18 12.28 -1.05 -0.33
C ASP A 18 12.27 -2.14 0.73
N TYR A 19 12.19 -1.77 2.01
CA TYR A 19 12.01 -2.73 3.10
C TYR A 19 10.59 -3.32 3.12
N LEU A 20 9.56 -2.50 2.98
CA LEU A 20 8.17 -2.92 3.20
C LEU A 20 7.60 -3.82 2.10
N PHE A 21 7.97 -3.56 0.85
CA PHE A 21 7.39 -4.22 -0.34
C PHE A 21 8.32 -5.26 -0.97
N SER A 22 9.45 -5.58 -0.33
CA SER A 22 10.33 -6.66 -0.78
C SER A 22 10.44 -7.77 0.26
N PRO A 23 10.62 -9.03 -0.17
CA PRO A 23 10.90 -10.12 0.75
C PRO A 23 12.14 -9.83 1.61
N VAL A 24 12.11 -10.23 2.90
CA VAL A 24 13.26 -10.01 3.82
C VAL A 24 14.54 -10.61 3.25
N GLU A 25 14.47 -11.84 2.73
CA GLU A 25 15.60 -12.60 2.16
C GLU A 25 15.62 -12.55 0.62
N ALA A 26 15.22 -11.42 0.03
CA ALA A 26 15.21 -11.31 -1.42
C ALA A 26 16.64 -11.30 -2.01
N GLN A 27 16.86 -12.07 -3.08
CA GLN A 27 18.16 -12.16 -3.76
C GLN A 27 18.70 -10.80 -4.23
N TRP A 28 17.81 -9.91 -4.70
CA TRP A 28 18.20 -8.58 -5.15
C TRP A 28 18.84 -7.73 -4.04
N LYS A 29 18.54 -7.98 -2.76
CA LYS A 29 19.19 -7.26 -1.64
C LYS A 29 20.67 -7.64 -1.51
N TYR A 30 20.99 -8.91 -1.72
CA TYR A 30 22.36 -9.37 -1.79
C TYR A 30 23.07 -8.79 -3.03
N GLU A 31 22.41 -8.79 -4.19
CA GLU A 31 22.95 -8.21 -5.43
C GLU A 31 23.19 -6.70 -5.29
N GLU A 32 22.25 -5.95 -4.70
CA GLU A 32 22.40 -4.53 -4.39
C GLU A 32 23.55 -4.29 -3.40
N GLN A 33 23.69 -5.14 -2.38
CA GLN A 33 24.81 -5.06 -1.44
C GLN A 33 26.16 -5.29 -2.14
N VAL A 34 26.25 -6.26 -3.05
CA VAL A 34 27.45 -6.48 -3.88
C VAL A 34 27.79 -5.22 -4.67
N PHE A 35 26.79 -4.56 -5.28
CA PHE A 35 27.00 -3.29 -5.97
C PHE A 35 27.39 -2.15 -5.02
N SER A 36 26.85 -2.11 -3.80
CA SER A 36 27.21 -1.12 -2.78
C SER A 36 28.64 -1.29 -2.26
N ASP A 37 29.13 -2.53 -2.20
CA ASP A 37 30.44 -2.88 -1.68
C ASP A 37 31.53 -2.75 -2.75
N LEU A 38 31.26 -3.20 -3.98
CA LEU A 38 32.23 -3.24 -5.08
C LEU A 38 32.22 -1.95 -5.93
N TRP A 39 31.04 -1.38 -6.17
CA TRP A 39 30.87 -0.16 -6.95
C TRP A 39 30.49 1.02 -6.05
N GLU A 40 30.70 2.21 -6.58
CA GLU A 40 30.85 3.46 -5.83
C GLU A 40 29.59 3.85 -5.03
N SER A 41 29.56 3.50 -3.75
CA SER A 41 28.68 4.12 -2.76
C SER A 41 29.17 5.51 -2.31
N ARG A 42 30.43 5.86 -2.61
CA ARG A 42 31.05 7.14 -2.22
C ARG A 42 30.86 8.24 -3.28
N ASP A 43 30.79 9.49 -2.84
CA ASP A 43 30.52 10.64 -3.71
C ASP A 43 31.73 11.10 -4.53
N ASP A 44 32.95 10.72 -4.14
CA ASP A 44 34.22 11.13 -4.73
C ASP A 44 34.60 10.38 -6.02
N GLN A 45 34.01 9.21 -6.24
CA GLN A 45 34.33 8.37 -7.39
C GLN A 45 33.32 8.53 -8.55
N PHE A 46 32.23 9.27 -8.32
CA PHE A 46 31.10 9.43 -9.24
C PHE A 46 31.48 9.64 -10.72
N TYR A 47 30.95 8.77 -11.61
CA TYR A 47 31.06 8.90 -13.05
C TYR A 47 29.67 9.06 -13.74
N PRO A 48 29.42 10.18 -14.45
CA PRO A 48 28.20 10.39 -15.23
C PRO A 48 27.89 9.25 -16.22
N GLY A 49 26.65 8.74 -16.21
CA GLY A 49 26.21 7.69 -17.15
C GLY A 49 26.60 6.25 -16.76
N LYS A 50 27.45 6.06 -15.75
CA LYS A 50 27.79 4.75 -15.16
C LYS A 50 27.12 4.56 -13.80
N LYS A 51 25.81 4.81 -13.76
CA LYS A 51 25.01 4.70 -12.54
C LYS A 51 24.57 3.25 -12.34
N VAL A 52 25.18 2.59 -11.36
CA VAL A 52 24.84 1.20 -11.01
C VAL A 52 23.84 1.11 -9.86
N LEU A 53 23.86 2.08 -8.93
CA LEU A 53 22.95 2.13 -7.78
C LEU A 53 21.96 3.29 -7.87
N ARG A 54 20.76 3.07 -7.33
CA ARG A 54 19.70 4.08 -7.27
C ARG A 54 19.99 5.12 -6.17
N ARG A 55 20.75 6.16 -6.52
CA ARG A 55 20.98 7.34 -5.65
C ARG A 55 19.75 8.24 -5.53
N GLN A 56 19.66 8.98 -4.42
CA GLN A 56 18.72 10.10 -4.25
C GLN A 56 18.92 11.13 -5.36
N GLY A 57 17.82 11.74 -5.74
CA GLY A 57 17.78 12.65 -6.87
C GLY A 57 16.36 12.97 -7.31
N LEU A 58 16.30 13.98 -8.17
CA LEU A 58 15.08 14.47 -8.80
C LEU A 58 15.10 14.08 -10.27
N ASN A 59 14.14 13.25 -10.68
CA ASN A 59 13.89 12.95 -12.08
C ASN A 59 12.76 13.83 -12.59
N LEU A 60 12.94 14.42 -13.76
CA LEU A 60 11.99 15.31 -14.40
C LEU A 60 11.69 14.83 -15.81
N ILE A 61 10.42 14.89 -16.18
CA ILE A 61 9.98 14.72 -17.56
C ILE A 61 9.40 16.04 -18.05
N ALA A 62 9.95 16.59 -19.13
CA ALA A 62 9.41 17.76 -19.81
C ALA A 62 8.77 17.33 -21.13
N ALA A 63 7.47 17.56 -21.26
CA ALA A 63 6.69 17.23 -22.45
C ALA A 63 6.04 18.48 -23.04
N SER A 64 5.84 18.49 -24.36
CA SER A 64 5.20 19.62 -25.04
C SER A 64 3.71 19.70 -24.68
N VAL A 65 3.20 20.91 -24.37
CA VAL A 65 1.79 21.12 -23.99
C VAL A 65 0.82 20.71 -25.09
N ASP A 66 1.21 20.90 -26.35
CA ASP A 66 0.43 20.54 -27.53
C ASP A 66 0.58 19.06 -27.96
N GLY A 67 1.36 18.27 -27.23
CA GLY A 67 1.67 16.88 -27.58
C GLY A 67 2.57 16.71 -28.81
N GLY A 68 3.12 17.81 -29.34
CA GLY A 68 4.04 17.81 -30.48
C GLY A 68 5.50 17.54 -30.08
N SER A 69 6.42 17.82 -31.01
CA SER A 69 7.85 17.60 -30.79
C SER A 69 8.45 18.59 -29.78
N VAL A 70 9.21 18.09 -28.81
CA VAL A 70 10.00 18.91 -27.85
C VAL A 70 11.29 19.47 -28.44
N LEU A 71 11.68 19.00 -29.64
CA LEU A 71 12.90 19.42 -30.34
C LEU A 71 12.70 20.63 -31.25
N ARG A 72 11.49 21.19 -31.28
CA ARG A 72 11.19 22.45 -31.99
C ARG A 72 11.94 23.62 -31.33
N LEU A 73 12.24 24.65 -32.12
CA LEU A 73 13.05 25.79 -31.70
C LEU A 73 12.56 26.43 -30.39
N GLU A 74 11.27 26.80 -30.32
CA GLU A 74 10.70 27.48 -29.15
C GLU A 74 10.68 26.59 -27.89
N GLN A 75 10.33 25.31 -28.06
CA GLN A 75 10.31 24.33 -26.98
C GLN A 75 11.73 24.05 -26.46
N ALA A 76 12.71 23.90 -27.36
CA ALA A 76 14.11 23.67 -27.00
C ALA A 76 14.73 24.88 -26.27
N GLU A 77 14.39 26.11 -26.66
CA GLU A 77 14.82 27.31 -25.93
C GLU A 77 14.24 27.36 -24.51
N GLN A 78 12.96 27.07 -24.35
CA GLN A 78 12.32 27.00 -23.02
C GLN A 78 12.90 25.87 -22.16
N PHE A 79 13.25 24.75 -22.77
CA PHE A 79 13.93 23.65 -22.10
C PHE A 79 15.29 24.07 -21.53
N ILE A 80 16.08 24.85 -22.27
CA ILE A 80 17.35 25.39 -21.75
C ILE A 80 17.11 26.33 -20.56
N ARG A 81 16.11 27.22 -20.64
CA ARG A 81 15.73 28.09 -19.51
C ARG A 81 15.32 27.29 -18.27
N LEU A 82 14.64 26.16 -18.46
CA LEU A 82 14.28 25.24 -17.40
C LEU A 82 15.53 24.66 -16.71
N LEU A 83 16.51 24.18 -17.50
CA LEU A 83 17.77 23.65 -16.96
C LEU A 83 18.53 24.68 -16.13
N ASP A 84 18.63 25.91 -16.63
CA ASP A 84 19.31 27.02 -15.94
C ASP A 84 18.59 27.43 -14.65
N TRP A 85 17.26 27.41 -14.66
CA TRP A 85 16.43 27.70 -13.49
C TRP A 85 16.62 26.65 -12.38
N ILE A 86 16.67 25.36 -12.74
CA ILE A 86 16.93 24.28 -11.77
C ILE A 86 18.34 24.41 -11.20
N ALA A 87 19.35 24.65 -12.04
CA ALA A 87 20.75 24.76 -11.62
C ALA A 87 20.99 25.95 -10.66
N ASN A 88 20.27 27.07 -10.87
CA ASN A 88 20.35 28.26 -10.02
C ASN A 88 19.32 28.29 -8.88
N SER A 89 18.56 27.20 -8.69
CA SER A 89 17.55 27.12 -7.64
C SER A 89 18.17 27.20 -6.25
N THR A 90 17.53 28.00 -5.39
CA THR A 90 17.89 28.13 -3.97
C THR A 90 16.86 27.43 -3.08
N PHE A 91 17.35 26.87 -1.98
CA PHE A 91 16.53 26.28 -0.91
C PHE A 91 17.05 26.74 0.45
N ILE A 92 16.18 26.70 1.46
CA ILE A 92 16.52 27.13 2.82
C ILE A 92 16.62 25.88 3.68
N TYR A 93 17.75 25.71 4.35
CA TYR A 93 17.97 24.65 5.34
C TYR A 93 18.64 25.28 6.56
N ASN A 94 18.14 25.02 7.78
CA ASN A 94 18.65 25.64 9.01
C ASN A 94 18.84 27.18 8.96
N ASN A 95 17.86 27.90 8.37
CA ASN A 95 17.89 29.36 8.16
C ASN A 95 19.04 29.88 7.27
N THR A 96 19.82 29.01 6.62
CA THR A 96 20.81 29.38 5.62
C THR A 96 20.31 29.02 4.22
N THR A 97 20.56 29.91 3.27
CA THR A 97 20.19 29.72 1.86
C THR A 97 21.30 28.96 1.15
N HIS A 98 20.95 27.80 0.59
CA HIS A 98 21.83 26.93 -0.16
C HIS A 98 21.41 26.85 -1.62
N ARG A 99 22.33 26.45 -2.49
CA ARG A 99 22.10 26.24 -3.94
C ARG A 99 22.24 24.77 -4.29
N TYR A 100 21.72 24.38 -5.45
CA TYR A 100 21.95 23.03 -5.99
C TYR A 100 23.45 22.67 -6.08
N GLN A 101 24.29 23.66 -6.36
CA GLN A 101 25.75 23.51 -6.42
C GLN A 101 26.39 22.98 -5.12
N ASP A 102 25.76 23.20 -3.96
CA ASP A 102 26.27 22.74 -2.67
C ASP A 102 26.06 21.21 -2.49
N ILE A 103 24.98 20.69 -3.06
CA ILE A 103 24.50 19.31 -2.85
C ILE A 103 24.73 18.39 -4.06
N CYS A 104 25.05 18.93 -5.24
CA CYS A 104 25.24 18.13 -6.44
C CYS A 104 26.52 17.28 -6.39
N LEU A 105 26.51 16.17 -7.12
CA LEU A 105 27.72 15.38 -7.34
C LEU A 105 28.71 16.15 -8.19
N ILE A 106 30.01 15.96 -7.92
CA ILE A 106 31.07 16.69 -8.62
C ILE A 106 31.78 15.70 -9.54
N PHE A 107 31.88 16.02 -10.82
CA PHE A 107 32.69 15.30 -11.80
C PHE A 107 33.64 16.28 -12.47
N ARG A 108 34.95 16.00 -12.46
CA ARG A 108 35.99 16.87 -13.05
C ARG A 108 35.90 18.34 -12.58
N ASN A 109 35.72 18.56 -11.27
CA ASN A 109 35.53 19.87 -10.64
C ASN A 109 34.29 20.67 -11.15
N GLN A 110 33.35 20.01 -11.80
CA GLN A 110 32.08 20.60 -12.21
C GLN A 110 30.92 19.87 -11.55
N CYS A 111 29.92 20.63 -11.15
CA CYS A 111 28.65 20.11 -10.66
C CYS A 111 27.99 19.29 -11.76
N PHE A 112 27.52 18.08 -11.43
CA PHE A 112 26.81 17.23 -12.37
C PHE A 112 25.57 17.97 -12.87
N ALA A 113 25.55 18.17 -14.17
CA ALA A 113 24.43 18.75 -14.89
C ALA A 113 24.12 17.86 -16.09
N ASN A 114 22.91 18.00 -16.63
CA ASN A 114 22.47 17.27 -17.81
C ASN A 114 23.05 17.91 -19.09
N ILE A 115 24.39 17.99 -19.15
CA ILE A 115 25.16 18.68 -20.20
C ILE A 115 24.85 18.07 -21.57
N HIS A 116 24.64 16.76 -21.64
CA HIS A 116 24.25 16.08 -22.88
C HIS A 116 22.89 16.57 -23.41
N ALA A 117 21.90 16.73 -22.53
CA ALA A 117 20.59 17.27 -22.90
C ALA A 117 20.67 18.74 -23.30
N PHE A 118 21.48 19.54 -22.58
CA PHE A 118 21.74 20.94 -22.95
C PHE A 118 22.39 21.05 -24.34
N PHE A 119 23.43 20.25 -24.60
CA PHE A 119 24.11 20.21 -25.89
C PHE A 119 23.14 19.83 -27.00
N LEU A 120 22.35 18.77 -26.80
CA LEU A 120 21.37 18.31 -27.77
C LEU A 120 20.32 19.38 -28.07
N ALA A 121 19.73 20.00 -27.05
CA ALA A 121 18.81 21.13 -27.24
C ALA A 121 19.45 22.26 -28.04
N LYS A 122 20.72 22.60 -27.76
CA LYS A 122 21.45 23.64 -28.50
C LYS A 122 21.69 23.26 -29.97
N THR A 123 21.98 22.00 -30.28
CA THR A 123 22.15 21.54 -31.67
C THR A 123 20.87 21.70 -32.49
N PHE A 124 19.71 21.41 -31.91
CA PHE A 124 18.41 21.59 -32.57
C PHE A 124 18.03 23.07 -32.73
N ILE A 125 18.38 23.92 -31.75
CA ILE A 125 18.20 25.38 -31.86
C ILE A 125 19.03 25.96 -33.02
N ASN A 126 20.26 25.51 -33.17
CA ASN A 126 21.17 25.99 -34.22
C ASN A 126 20.89 25.36 -35.60
N GLY A 127 20.11 24.29 -35.68
CA GLY A 127 19.89 23.54 -36.93
C GLY A 127 21.06 22.65 -37.35
N ASP A 128 21.97 22.31 -36.44
CA ASP A 128 23.20 21.55 -36.72
C ASP A 128 23.01 20.02 -36.68
N GLN A 129 21.79 19.51 -36.51
CA GLN A 129 21.53 18.08 -36.31
C GLN A 129 22.02 17.19 -37.46
N VAL A 130 21.92 17.67 -38.71
CA VAL A 130 22.40 16.95 -39.90
C VAL A 130 23.93 17.01 -39.99
N ARG A 131 24.50 18.17 -39.66
CA ARG A 131 25.95 18.39 -39.69
C ARG A 131 26.69 17.52 -38.67
N LEU A 132 26.10 17.34 -37.49
CA LEU A 132 26.66 16.54 -36.42
C LEU A 132 26.26 15.06 -36.52
N ASN A 133 25.40 14.69 -37.47
CA ASN A 133 24.87 13.33 -37.63
C ASN A 133 24.32 12.74 -36.32
N VAL A 134 23.37 13.46 -35.72
CA VAL A 134 22.77 13.07 -34.43
C VAL A 134 21.83 11.89 -34.65
N THR A 135 22.35 10.69 -34.40
CA THR A 135 21.64 9.41 -34.53
C THR A 135 21.10 8.93 -33.19
N TYR A 136 20.08 8.07 -33.25
CA TYR A 136 19.47 7.42 -32.08
C TYR A 136 19.60 5.90 -32.20
N PRO A 137 19.82 5.15 -31.10
CA PRO A 137 19.87 5.60 -29.70
C PRO A 137 21.23 6.17 -29.25
N HIS A 138 22.31 5.89 -29.98
CA HIS A 138 23.66 6.30 -29.59
C HIS A 138 24.18 7.41 -30.47
N PHE A 139 24.63 8.51 -29.87
CA PHE A 139 25.26 9.62 -30.55
C PHE A 139 26.76 9.67 -30.26
N GLN A 140 27.58 9.68 -31.32
CA GLN A 140 29.03 9.83 -31.20
C GLN A 140 29.46 11.26 -31.52
N SER A 141 29.95 11.98 -30.51
CA SER A 141 30.63 13.25 -30.76
C SER A 141 32.06 12.98 -31.22
N GLY A 142 32.53 13.70 -32.24
CA GLY A 142 33.92 13.62 -32.70
C GLY A 142 34.97 14.01 -31.64
N LEU A 143 34.54 14.66 -30.55
CA LEU A 143 35.41 15.14 -29.47
C LEU A 143 35.60 14.14 -28.32
N GLN A 144 34.74 13.12 -28.21
CA GLN A 144 34.80 12.14 -27.11
C GLN A 144 34.94 10.70 -27.63
N SER A 145 35.51 9.82 -26.81
CA SER A 145 35.66 8.39 -27.14
C SER A 145 34.35 7.62 -27.03
N ASP A 146 33.50 8.05 -26.12
CA ASP A 146 32.35 7.28 -25.66
C ASP A 146 31.08 7.76 -26.38
N PHE A 147 30.14 6.83 -26.56
CA PHE A 147 28.84 7.16 -27.10
C PHE A 147 27.98 7.80 -26.02
N ILE A 148 27.18 8.79 -26.41
CA ILE A 148 26.13 9.36 -25.58
C ILE A 148 24.87 8.57 -25.88
N ASP A 149 24.34 7.88 -24.88
CA ASP A 149 23.06 7.20 -24.98
C ASP A 149 21.92 8.21 -24.82
N LEU A 150 21.18 8.42 -25.91
CA LEU A 150 20.06 9.34 -25.97
C LEU A 150 18.74 8.68 -25.54
N SER A 151 18.66 7.36 -25.45
CA SER A 151 17.46 6.63 -25.01
C SER A 151 17.04 7.03 -23.59
N MET A 152 18.02 7.33 -22.73
CA MET A 152 17.78 7.79 -21.36
C MET A 152 17.44 9.29 -21.24
N THR A 153 17.45 10.03 -22.35
CA THR A 153 17.21 11.49 -22.36
C THR A 153 16.02 11.91 -23.21
N LEU A 154 15.72 11.18 -24.29
CA LEU A 154 14.63 11.46 -25.21
C LEU A 154 13.67 10.27 -25.28
N GLY A 155 12.38 10.56 -25.11
CA GLY A 155 11.30 9.58 -25.22
C GLY A 155 10.42 9.83 -26.44
N GLY A 156 9.87 8.76 -27.00
CA GLY A 156 8.98 8.83 -28.18
C GLY A 156 9.69 9.36 -29.43
N VAL A 157 10.92 8.94 -29.65
CA VAL A 157 11.77 9.42 -30.75
C VAL A 157 11.30 8.84 -32.09
N LYS A 158 11.20 9.70 -33.11
CA LYS A 158 11.04 9.30 -34.51
C LYS A 158 12.32 9.62 -35.26
N THR A 159 12.89 8.61 -35.90
CA THR A 159 14.10 8.72 -36.72
C THR A 159 13.77 8.66 -38.20
N ASP A 160 14.68 9.22 -39.00
CA ASP A 160 14.69 9.03 -40.45
C ASP A 160 15.06 7.56 -40.77
N PRO A 161 14.22 6.80 -41.50
CA PRO A 161 14.50 5.42 -41.88
C PRO A 161 15.81 5.25 -42.67
N ALA A 162 16.24 6.27 -43.41
CA ALA A 162 17.42 6.17 -44.27
C ALA A 162 18.74 6.34 -43.51
N ASN A 163 18.79 7.26 -42.55
CA ASN A 163 20.04 7.70 -41.93
C ASN A 163 20.08 7.51 -40.39
N GLY A 164 18.96 7.14 -39.77
CA GLY A 164 18.85 7.00 -38.31
C GLY A 164 18.90 8.34 -37.54
N ILE A 165 18.83 9.48 -38.25
CA ILE A 165 18.88 10.82 -37.66
C ILE A 165 17.55 11.14 -36.98
N ILE A 166 17.62 11.83 -35.84
CA ILE A 166 16.44 12.23 -35.06
C ILE A 166 15.64 13.32 -35.79
N ILE A 167 14.34 13.08 -36.00
CA ILE A 167 13.41 14.06 -36.60
C ILE A 167 12.56 14.74 -35.50
N SER A 168 12.03 13.95 -34.57
CA SER A 168 11.17 14.46 -33.51
C SER A 168 11.26 13.59 -32.26
N ALA A 169 10.95 14.18 -31.11
CA ALA A 169 10.83 13.46 -29.84
C ALA A 169 9.65 14.04 -29.06
N SER A 170 8.97 13.21 -28.25
CA SER A 170 7.77 13.60 -27.51
C SER A 170 8.07 14.15 -26.12
N ALA A 171 9.15 13.70 -25.48
CA ALA A 171 9.47 14.09 -24.11
C ALA A 171 10.98 14.08 -23.83
N TRP A 172 11.42 14.96 -22.93
CA TRP A 172 12.75 14.93 -22.33
C TRP A 172 12.70 14.24 -20.97
N LEU A 173 13.70 13.42 -20.67
CA LEU A 173 13.97 12.87 -19.34
C LEU A 173 15.29 13.45 -18.82
N ILE A 174 15.24 14.06 -17.63
CA ILE A 174 16.37 14.72 -16.99
C ILE A 174 16.50 14.17 -15.57
N SER A 175 17.72 13.90 -15.12
CA SER A 175 17.98 13.43 -13.75
C SER A 175 18.98 14.34 -13.05
N TYR A 176 18.65 14.79 -11.84
CA TYR A 176 19.54 15.54 -10.98
C TYR A 176 19.94 14.67 -9.79
N GLN A 177 21.22 14.35 -9.72
CA GLN A 177 21.78 13.47 -8.69
C GLN A 177 22.48 14.29 -7.61
N GLN A 178 22.47 13.76 -6.39
CA GLN A 178 22.92 14.47 -5.20
C GLN A 178 23.95 13.65 -4.42
N LYS A 179 24.75 14.34 -3.61
CA LYS A 179 25.66 13.76 -2.61
C LYS A 179 24.89 13.07 -1.50
N GLN A 180 25.35 11.90 -1.06
CA GLN A 180 24.67 11.09 -0.04
C GLN A 180 25.58 10.61 1.08
N GLN A 181 26.86 11.01 1.10
CA GLN A 181 27.84 10.46 2.03
C GLN A 181 27.55 10.74 3.52
N THR A 182 26.90 11.86 3.85
CA THR A 182 26.57 12.22 5.23
C THR A 182 25.07 12.39 5.42
N HIS A 183 24.57 12.09 6.62
CA HIS A 183 23.16 12.28 6.98
C HIS A 183 22.68 13.72 6.73
N LEU A 184 23.56 14.70 7.03
CA LEU A 184 23.29 16.11 6.75
C LEU A 184 23.02 16.37 5.26
N LEU A 185 23.86 15.83 4.36
CA LEU A 185 23.70 16.00 2.92
C LEU A 185 22.43 15.30 2.41
N GLN A 186 22.08 14.14 2.98
CA GLN A 186 20.84 13.44 2.66
C GLN A 186 19.59 14.25 3.05
N GLU A 187 19.59 14.86 4.25
CA GLU A 187 18.49 15.72 4.70
C GLU A 187 18.39 17.01 3.88
N MET A 188 19.52 17.64 3.54
CA MET A 188 19.57 18.79 2.65
C MET A 188 19.05 18.45 1.25
N GLY A 189 19.47 17.30 0.71
CA GLY A 189 19.01 16.78 -0.58
C GLY A 189 17.50 16.55 -0.60
N LYS A 190 16.96 15.90 0.42
CA LYS A 190 15.51 15.71 0.62
C LYS A 190 14.77 17.05 0.70
N THR A 191 15.32 18.03 1.41
CA THR A 191 14.73 19.37 1.51
C THR A 191 14.69 20.09 0.16
N TRP A 192 15.75 19.98 -0.65
CA TRP A 192 15.77 20.54 -1.99
C TRP A 192 14.79 19.83 -2.93
N GLU A 193 14.76 18.49 -2.94
CA GLU A 193 13.85 17.69 -3.77
C GLU A 193 12.38 18.09 -3.55
N THR A 194 11.97 18.16 -2.29
CA THR A 194 10.59 18.51 -1.88
C THR A 194 10.24 19.95 -2.21
N THR A 195 11.13 20.90 -1.90
CA THR A 195 10.94 22.32 -2.26
C THR A 195 10.80 22.48 -3.76
N MET A 196 11.64 21.77 -4.53
CA MET A 196 11.64 21.85 -5.98
C MET A 196 10.39 21.23 -6.60
N GLY A 197 9.98 20.05 -6.12
CA GLY A 197 8.72 19.41 -6.52
C GLY A 197 7.52 20.32 -6.25
N GLN A 198 7.49 21.00 -5.10
CA GLN A 198 6.42 21.96 -4.78
C GLN A 198 6.41 23.18 -5.71
N ARG A 199 7.57 23.73 -6.08
CA ARG A 199 7.64 24.85 -7.06
C ARG A 199 7.14 24.44 -8.43
N ILE A 200 7.52 23.23 -8.89
CA ILE A 200 7.05 22.66 -10.16
C ILE A 200 5.53 22.45 -10.10
N TRP A 201 5.01 21.90 -9.01
CA TRP A 201 3.58 21.69 -8.82
C TRP A 201 2.77 22.98 -8.85
N ARG A 202 3.31 24.07 -8.26
CA ARG A 202 2.69 25.41 -8.29
C ARG A 202 2.80 26.12 -9.64
N ARG A 203 3.39 25.49 -10.65
CA ARG A 203 3.67 26.05 -11.98
C ARG A 203 4.52 27.33 -11.93
N GLU A 204 5.47 27.39 -11.00
CA GLU A 204 6.48 28.47 -10.93
C GLU A 204 7.63 28.28 -11.94
N THR A 205 7.49 27.33 -12.88
CA THR A 205 8.47 27.01 -13.91
C THR A 205 8.54 28.12 -14.96
N PRO A 206 9.73 28.45 -15.51
CA PRO A 206 9.92 29.51 -16.50
C PRO A 206 9.47 29.10 -17.93
N THR A 207 8.54 28.16 -18.05
CA THR A 207 8.15 27.51 -19.30
C THR A 207 6.63 27.49 -19.46
N ASP A 208 6.14 28.12 -20.53
CA ASP A 208 4.72 28.16 -20.88
C ASP A 208 4.33 27.06 -21.89
N LEU A 209 5.31 26.57 -22.67
CA LEU A 209 5.10 25.58 -23.75
C LEU A 209 5.42 24.14 -23.32
N LEU A 210 5.99 23.96 -22.12
CA LEU A 210 6.39 22.66 -21.59
C LEU A 210 5.65 22.36 -20.28
N ASN A 211 5.03 21.19 -20.22
CA ASN A 211 4.57 20.59 -18.98
C ASN A 211 5.72 19.84 -18.33
N VAL A 212 6.05 20.19 -17.09
CA VAL A 212 7.11 19.54 -16.31
C VAL A 212 6.48 18.64 -15.25
N TYR A 213 6.80 17.36 -15.32
CA TYR A 213 6.44 16.35 -14.32
C TYR A 213 7.68 15.94 -13.55
N PHE A 214 7.51 15.60 -12.27
CA PHE A 214 8.64 15.26 -11.41
C PHE A 214 8.41 13.95 -10.64
N PHE A 215 9.51 13.31 -10.29
CA PHE A 215 9.56 12.16 -9.40
C PHE A 215 10.90 12.19 -8.66
N HIS A 216 10.84 12.35 -7.34
CA HIS A 216 12.02 12.37 -6.47
C HIS A 216 12.04 11.13 -5.55
N SER A 217 13.11 10.98 -4.78
CA SER A 217 13.36 9.78 -3.98
C SER A 217 12.24 9.49 -2.97
N ASN A 218 11.72 10.53 -2.31
CA ASN A 218 10.66 10.43 -1.30
C ASN A 218 9.22 10.52 -1.83
N THR A 219 9.02 10.65 -3.15
CA THR A 219 7.67 10.92 -3.69
C THR A 219 6.66 9.86 -3.29
N LEU A 220 7.04 8.58 -3.34
CA LEU A 220 6.13 7.49 -2.98
C LEU A 220 5.82 7.46 -1.47
N GLU A 221 6.77 7.83 -0.61
CA GLU A 221 6.53 7.95 0.84
C GLU A 221 5.57 9.11 1.15
N GLU A 222 5.70 10.24 0.44
CA GLU A 222 4.82 11.39 0.59
C GLU A 222 3.40 11.12 0.08
N GLU A 223 3.27 10.39 -1.02
CA GLU A 223 1.97 9.95 -1.55
C GLU A 223 1.24 9.03 -0.58
N LEU A 224 1.96 8.11 0.07
CA LEU A 224 1.42 7.25 1.12
C LEU A 224 0.94 8.07 2.33
N ASP A 225 1.73 9.04 2.80
CA ASP A 225 1.39 9.89 3.94
C ASP A 225 0.16 10.78 3.63
N GLU A 226 0.13 11.40 2.45
CA GLU A 226 -1.01 12.22 2.01
C GLU A 226 -2.29 11.36 1.83
N GLY A 227 -2.15 10.14 1.29
CA GLY A 227 -3.24 9.17 1.21
C GLY A 227 -3.82 8.84 2.58
N ASN A 228 -2.96 8.63 3.58
CA ASN A 228 -3.36 8.39 4.96
C ASN A 228 -4.01 9.63 5.58
N ARG A 229 -3.45 10.82 5.38
CA ARG A 229 -4.00 12.08 5.89
C ARG A 229 -5.39 12.37 5.34
N ARG A 230 -5.66 12.05 4.07
CA ARG A 230 -6.99 12.17 3.44
C ARG A 230 -7.99 11.13 3.94
N THR A 231 -7.52 9.95 4.35
CA THR A 231 -8.37 8.84 4.80
C THR A 231 -8.70 8.93 6.28
N MET A 232 -7.77 9.42 7.11
CA MET A 232 -7.93 9.55 8.57
C MET A 232 -9.26 10.21 9.02
N PRO A 233 -9.69 11.38 8.48
CA PRO A 233 -10.94 12.00 8.90
C PRO A 233 -12.18 11.18 8.51
N LYS A 234 -12.10 10.40 7.41
CA LYS A 234 -13.20 9.52 6.99
C LYS A 234 -13.42 8.39 7.98
N PHE A 235 -12.35 7.90 8.64
CA PHE A 235 -12.48 6.88 9.68
C PHE A 235 -13.31 7.37 10.87
N VAL A 236 -13.13 8.63 11.30
CA VAL A 236 -13.94 9.23 12.38
C VAL A 236 -15.42 9.24 11.99
N LEU A 237 -15.75 9.61 10.74
CA LEU A 237 -17.13 9.56 10.24
C LEU A 237 -17.69 8.14 10.28
N THR A 238 -16.95 7.15 9.79
CA THR A 238 -17.41 5.74 9.81
C THR A 238 -17.64 5.23 11.23
N PHE A 239 -16.80 5.64 12.19
CA PHE A 239 -16.95 5.30 13.59
C PHE A 239 -18.25 5.86 14.18
N ILE A 240 -18.56 7.13 13.90
CA ILE A 240 -19.81 7.77 14.33
C ILE A 240 -21.03 7.04 13.73
N VAL A 241 -20.98 6.71 12.44
CA VAL A 241 -22.07 5.97 11.76
C VAL A 241 -22.26 4.59 12.38
N LEU A 242 -21.18 3.85 12.65
CA LEU A 242 -21.24 2.53 13.30
C LEU A 242 -21.77 2.61 14.73
N ILE A 243 -21.44 3.65 15.50
CA ILE A 243 -22.04 3.89 16.83
C ILE A 243 -23.54 4.07 16.71
N ILE A 244 -23.98 4.98 15.83
CA ILE A 244 -25.40 5.28 15.66
C ILE A 244 -26.14 4.02 15.23
N PHE A 245 -25.62 3.29 14.25
CA PHE A 245 -26.18 2.03 13.79
C PHE A 245 -26.25 1.00 14.93
N SER A 246 -25.19 0.86 15.72
CA SER A 246 -25.13 -0.11 16.82
C SER A 246 -26.12 0.21 17.94
N VAL A 247 -26.25 1.49 18.30
CA VAL A 247 -27.23 1.97 19.27
C VAL A 247 -28.65 1.74 18.76
N LEU A 248 -28.95 2.14 17.52
CA LEU A 248 -30.27 1.94 16.92
C LEU A 248 -30.64 0.44 16.80
N GLY A 249 -29.69 -0.41 16.41
CA GLY A 249 -29.90 -1.86 16.31
C GLY A 249 -30.15 -2.56 17.66
N THR A 250 -29.69 -1.96 18.76
CA THR A 250 -29.98 -2.44 20.12
C THR A 250 -31.23 -1.83 20.75
N LEU A 251 -31.96 -0.96 20.05
CA LEU A 251 -33.28 -0.52 20.50
C LEU A 251 -34.34 -1.56 20.13
N THR A 252 -35.21 -1.89 21.09
CA THR A 252 -36.36 -2.76 20.85
C THR A 252 -37.63 -1.93 20.81
N LEU A 253 -38.36 -2.05 19.71
CA LEU A 253 -39.63 -1.38 19.51
C LEU A 253 -40.76 -2.33 19.90
N THR A 254 -41.60 -1.89 20.83
CA THR A 254 -42.82 -2.60 21.23
C THR A 254 -44.00 -1.92 20.55
N ARG A 255 -44.85 -2.72 19.90
CA ARG A 255 -46.08 -2.25 19.25
C ARG A 255 -47.29 -2.77 20.02
N LYS A 256 -48.07 -1.86 20.61
CA LYS A 256 -49.38 -2.17 21.21
C LYS A 256 -50.46 -1.28 20.56
N GLY A 257 -51.34 -1.91 19.77
CA GLY A 257 -52.38 -1.21 19.01
C GLY A 257 -51.82 -0.31 17.90
N ARG A 258 -52.25 0.97 17.88
CA ARG A 258 -51.78 2.01 16.94
C ARG A 258 -50.45 2.66 17.34
N PHE A 259 -49.95 2.41 18.55
CA PHE A 259 -48.78 3.10 19.08
C PHE A 259 -47.53 2.21 19.02
N VAL A 260 -46.41 2.81 18.62
CA VAL A 260 -45.07 2.23 18.62
C VAL A 260 -44.26 3.00 19.65
N ALA A 261 -43.75 2.31 20.67
CA ALA A 261 -42.91 2.89 21.71
C ALA A 261 -41.62 2.09 21.85
N ILE A 262 -40.56 2.76 22.31
CA ILE A 262 -39.30 2.11 22.64
C ILE A 262 -39.47 1.46 24.01
N ASP A 263 -39.12 0.19 24.11
CA ASP A 263 -39.05 -0.49 25.41
C ASP A 263 -37.70 -0.19 26.06
N TRP A 264 -37.70 0.68 27.06
CA TRP A 264 -36.48 1.12 27.75
C TRP A 264 -35.94 0.11 28.76
N VAL A 265 -36.64 -1.00 29.03
CA VAL A 265 -36.14 -2.09 29.88
C VAL A 265 -35.39 -3.13 29.05
N ILE A 266 -35.90 -3.46 27.85
CA ILE A 266 -35.31 -4.47 26.95
C ILE A 266 -34.25 -3.87 26.03
N SER A 267 -34.37 -2.59 25.68
CA SER A 267 -33.38 -1.89 24.85
C SER A 267 -32.03 -1.84 25.56
N LYS A 268 -30.94 -2.03 24.81
CA LYS A 268 -29.57 -2.14 25.35
C LYS A 268 -28.57 -1.18 24.67
N PRO A 269 -28.87 0.12 24.56
CA PRO A 269 -28.00 1.10 23.88
C PRO A 269 -26.64 1.26 24.57
N TYR A 270 -26.61 1.11 25.91
CA TYR A 270 -25.36 1.17 26.66
C TYR A 270 -24.42 0.00 26.35
N LEU A 271 -24.96 -1.19 26.04
CA LEU A 271 -24.15 -2.33 25.62
C LEU A 271 -23.53 -2.12 24.24
N ALA A 272 -24.24 -1.47 23.31
CA ALA A 272 -23.67 -1.11 22.02
C ALA A 272 -22.44 -0.20 22.17
N TRP A 273 -22.55 0.81 23.02
CA TRP A 273 -21.43 1.71 23.31
C TRP A 273 -20.29 1.01 24.07
N ALA A 274 -20.61 0.19 25.06
CA ALA A 274 -19.63 -0.57 25.84
C ALA A 274 -18.87 -1.60 24.99
N GLY A 275 -19.57 -2.27 24.07
CA GLY A 275 -18.98 -3.19 23.11
C GLY A 275 -17.92 -2.48 22.28
N LEU A 276 -18.30 -1.38 21.61
CA LEU A 276 -17.37 -0.61 20.80
C LEU A 276 -16.20 0.00 21.59
N LEU A 277 -16.44 0.43 22.84
CA LEU A 277 -15.37 0.91 23.70
C LEU A 277 -14.38 -0.22 24.02
N SER A 278 -14.88 -1.44 24.27
CA SER A 278 -14.03 -2.60 24.54
C SER A 278 -13.17 -2.98 23.33
N THR A 279 -13.73 -2.92 22.11
CA THR A 279 -12.96 -3.17 20.88
C THR A 279 -11.90 -2.08 20.66
N LEU A 280 -12.22 -0.82 20.94
CA LEU A 280 -11.26 0.29 20.84
C LEU A 280 -10.11 0.13 21.84
N LEU A 281 -10.41 -0.26 23.07
CA LEU A 281 -9.40 -0.56 24.08
C LEU A 281 -8.51 -1.73 23.65
N ALA A 282 -9.06 -2.74 22.99
CA ALA A 282 -8.30 -3.87 22.44
C ALA A 282 -7.31 -3.40 21.36
N ILE A 283 -7.77 -2.57 20.42
CA ILE A 283 -6.91 -1.98 19.37
C ILE A 283 -5.76 -1.17 19.98
N ILE A 284 -6.06 -0.28 20.93
CA ILE A 284 -5.04 0.54 21.61
C ILE A 284 -4.04 -0.35 22.36
N SER A 285 -4.52 -1.41 23.01
CA SER A 285 -3.68 -2.37 23.74
C SER A 285 -2.78 -3.16 22.79
N ALA A 286 -3.30 -3.56 21.63
CA ALA A 286 -2.56 -4.31 20.62
C ALA A 286 -1.47 -3.48 19.95
N ILE A 287 -1.77 -2.25 19.55
CA ILE A 287 -0.75 -1.34 18.98
C ILE A 287 0.32 -1.05 20.03
N GLY A 288 -0.08 -0.74 21.26
CA GLY A 288 0.86 -0.50 22.35
C GLY A 288 1.74 -1.71 22.66
N PHE A 289 1.17 -2.92 22.71
CA PHE A 289 1.93 -4.17 22.91
C PHE A 289 2.89 -4.45 21.76
N GLY A 290 2.46 -4.28 20.51
CA GLY A 290 3.33 -4.47 19.35
C GLY A 290 4.53 -3.52 19.35
N LEU A 291 4.30 -2.24 19.68
CA LEU A 291 5.38 -1.26 19.80
C LEU A 291 6.35 -1.59 20.96
N LEU A 292 5.87 -2.18 22.05
CA LEU A 292 6.73 -2.61 23.16
C LEU A 292 7.58 -3.84 22.80
N THR A 293 7.11 -4.67 21.87
CA THR A 293 7.81 -5.88 21.36
C THR A 293 8.65 -5.61 20.11
N ASP A 294 8.91 -4.32 19.81
CA ASP A 294 9.70 -3.86 18.66
C ASP A 294 9.12 -4.27 17.28
N ILE A 295 7.80 -4.53 17.24
CA ILE A 295 7.04 -4.63 15.98
C ILE A 295 6.95 -3.23 15.38
N VAL A 296 7.28 -3.12 14.09
CA VAL A 296 7.36 -1.84 13.38
C VAL A 296 5.97 -1.40 12.95
N PHE A 297 5.58 -0.17 13.28
CA PHE A 297 4.29 0.37 12.85
C PHE A 297 4.36 0.87 11.41
N ILE A 298 3.46 0.38 10.57
CA ILE A 298 3.40 0.66 9.13
C ILE A 298 2.12 1.39 8.75
N ASP A 299 2.13 2.09 7.62
CA ASP A 299 0.96 2.84 7.14
C ASP A 299 -0.27 1.94 6.89
N MET A 300 -0.11 0.70 6.43
CA MET A 300 -1.23 -0.24 6.26
C MET A 300 -1.93 -0.63 7.58
N ALA A 301 -1.22 -0.56 8.71
CA ALA A 301 -1.79 -0.83 10.03
C ALA A 301 -2.84 0.22 10.44
N THR A 302 -2.91 1.38 9.75
CA THR A 302 -3.95 2.39 9.97
C THR A 302 -5.35 1.92 9.57
N VAL A 303 -5.47 0.89 8.72
CA VAL A 303 -6.75 0.27 8.32
C VAL A 303 -7.23 -0.76 9.34
N MET A 304 -6.31 -1.34 10.12
CA MET A 304 -6.60 -2.38 11.12
C MET A 304 -7.76 -2.02 12.07
N PRO A 305 -7.87 -0.79 12.63
CA PRO A 305 -8.98 -0.45 13.52
C PRO A 305 -10.36 -0.70 12.93
N PHE A 306 -10.56 -0.44 11.64
CA PHE A 306 -11.84 -0.65 10.97
C PHE A 306 -12.21 -2.15 10.90
N LEU A 307 -11.22 -2.98 10.58
CA LEU A 307 -11.37 -4.43 10.52
C LEU A 307 -11.73 -4.99 11.90
N ILE A 308 -10.98 -4.61 12.94
CA ILE A 308 -11.17 -5.13 14.30
C ILE A 308 -12.48 -4.63 14.93
N ILE A 309 -12.87 -3.38 14.68
CA ILE A 309 -14.17 -2.87 15.12
C ILE A 309 -15.32 -3.69 14.50
N SER A 310 -15.21 -4.04 13.22
CA SER A 310 -16.23 -4.84 12.54
C SER A 310 -16.40 -6.22 13.17
N ILE A 311 -15.29 -6.90 13.48
CA ILE A 311 -15.28 -8.19 14.18
C ILE A 311 -15.89 -8.05 15.58
N GLY A 312 -15.43 -7.08 16.38
CA GLY A 312 -15.90 -6.97 17.76
C GLY A 312 -17.34 -6.46 17.91
N ILE A 313 -17.87 -5.72 16.93
CA ILE A 313 -19.31 -5.39 16.88
C ILE A 313 -20.15 -6.65 16.61
N ASP A 314 -19.69 -7.55 15.72
CA ASP A 314 -20.37 -8.81 15.44
C ASP A 314 -20.50 -9.69 16.70
N ASP A 315 -19.38 -9.87 17.42
CA ASP A 315 -19.36 -10.60 18.70
C ASP A 315 -20.31 -9.98 19.74
N MET A 316 -20.31 -8.65 19.85
CA MET A 316 -21.20 -7.93 20.76
C MET A 316 -22.68 -8.19 20.40
N PHE A 317 -23.04 -8.10 19.12
CA PHE A 317 -24.41 -8.34 18.67
C PHE A 317 -24.85 -9.79 18.89
N LEU A 318 -23.97 -10.75 18.65
CA LEU A 318 -24.24 -12.17 18.89
C LEU A 318 -24.52 -12.44 20.38
N ILE A 319 -23.69 -11.90 21.28
CA ILE A 319 -23.88 -12.04 22.74
C ILE A 319 -25.18 -11.35 23.19
N VAL A 320 -25.47 -10.15 22.67
CA VAL A 320 -26.71 -9.43 23.02
C VAL A 320 -27.95 -10.15 22.48
N ALA A 321 -27.87 -10.74 21.30
CA ALA A 321 -28.95 -11.55 20.73
C ALA A 321 -29.20 -12.82 21.56
N ALA A 322 -28.14 -13.52 21.97
CA ALA A 322 -28.25 -14.69 22.84
C ALA A 322 -28.80 -14.32 24.22
N TRP A 323 -28.37 -13.21 24.81
CA TRP A 323 -28.95 -12.69 26.05
C TRP A 323 -30.44 -12.40 25.91
N ARG A 324 -30.87 -11.81 24.78
CA ARG A 324 -32.29 -11.53 24.49
C ARG A 324 -33.14 -12.78 24.31
N ALA A 325 -32.54 -13.88 23.84
CA ALA A 325 -33.23 -15.15 23.69
C ALA A 325 -33.49 -15.87 25.03
N THR A 326 -32.83 -15.45 26.12
CA THR A 326 -33.03 -16.05 27.46
C THR A 326 -34.34 -15.61 28.11
N ASP A 327 -34.88 -16.47 28.97
CA ASP A 327 -36.07 -16.15 29.76
C ASP A 327 -35.80 -15.00 30.74
N ARG A 328 -36.65 -13.97 30.68
CA ARG A 328 -36.55 -12.75 31.49
C ARG A 328 -36.92 -12.97 32.96
N ILE A 329 -37.58 -14.09 33.28
CA ILE A 329 -37.97 -14.43 34.66
C ILE A 329 -36.81 -15.08 35.43
N ALA A 330 -35.86 -15.70 34.72
CA ALA A 330 -34.71 -16.36 35.33
C ALA A 330 -33.72 -15.37 35.95
N SER A 331 -32.95 -15.82 36.94
CA SER A 331 -31.94 -15.00 37.60
C SER A 331 -30.83 -14.58 36.63
N VAL A 332 -30.16 -13.45 36.89
CA VAL A 332 -29.06 -12.94 36.04
C VAL A 332 -27.96 -13.99 35.83
N PRO A 333 -27.48 -14.74 36.85
CA PRO A 333 -26.52 -15.83 36.65
C PRO A 333 -27.02 -16.92 35.69
N ASP A 334 -28.25 -17.41 35.88
CA ASP A 334 -28.82 -18.48 35.03
C ASP A 334 -28.99 -18.02 33.57
N ARG A 335 -29.36 -16.74 33.38
CA ARG A 335 -29.46 -16.13 32.04
C ARG A 335 -28.09 -16.02 31.40
N MET A 336 -27.07 -15.61 32.15
CA MET A 336 -25.70 -15.53 31.62
C MET A 336 -25.20 -16.90 31.19
N GLU A 337 -25.40 -17.93 32.02
CA GLU A 337 -25.04 -19.31 31.70
C GLU A 337 -25.71 -19.79 30.40
N ARG A 338 -27.03 -19.63 30.28
CA ARG A 338 -27.78 -20.04 29.09
C ARG A 338 -27.38 -19.27 27.83
N ALA A 339 -27.16 -17.96 27.93
CA ALA A 339 -26.71 -17.15 26.81
C ALA A 339 -25.31 -17.57 26.33
N MET A 340 -24.38 -17.79 27.27
CA MET A 340 -22.99 -18.10 26.96
C MET A 340 -22.75 -19.55 26.53
N THR A 341 -23.66 -20.48 26.87
CA THR A 341 -23.56 -21.88 26.42
C THR A 341 -23.48 -21.99 24.89
N HIS A 342 -24.20 -21.13 24.17
CA HIS A 342 -24.18 -21.08 22.70
C HIS A 342 -23.36 -19.93 22.15
N ALA A 343 -23.54 -18.70 22.66
CA ALA A 343 -22.82 -17.54 22.13
C ALA A 343 -21.33 -17.59 22.43
N GLY A 344 -20.94 -18.08 23.62
CA GLY A 344 -19.54 -18.19 24.02
C GLY A 344 -18.74 -19.07 23.07
N VAL A 345 -19.25 -20.27 22.78
CA VAL A 345 -18.59 -21.21 21.86
C VAL A 345 -18.48 -20.60 20.46
N SER A 346 -19.53 -19.96 19.96
CA SER A 346 -19.52 -19.30 18.65
C SER A 346 -18.48 -18.18 18.56
N VAL A 347 -18.44 -17.26 19.54
CA VAL A 347 -17.47 -16.14 19.59
C VAL A 347 -16.04 -16.66 19.75
N SER A 348 -15.82 -17.70 20.57
CA SER A 348 -14.50 -18.33 20.71
C SER A 348 -14.03 -18.95 19.40
N MET A 349 -14.93 -19.61 18.66
CA MET A 349 -14.59 -20.21 17.36
C MET A 349 -14.21 -19.15 16.34
N THR A 350 -15.03 -18.10 16.17
CA THR A 350 -14.75 -17.02 15.21
C THR A 350 -13.45 -16.28 15.54
N SER A 351 -13.27 -15.89 16.81
CA SER A 351 -12.05 -15.23 17.27
C SER A 351 -10.80 -16.09 17.07
N ALA A 352 -10.88 -17.40 17.34
CA ALA A 352 -9.77 -18.32 17.14
C ALA A 352 -9.44 -18.52 15.66
N THR A 353 -10.45 -18.68 14.79
CA THR A 353 -10.23 -18.83 13.36
C THR A 353 -9.65 -17.57 12.74
N ASP A 354 -10.10 -16.38 13.17
CA ASP A 354 -9.59 -15.10 12.68
C ASP A 354 -8.15 -14.89 13.14
N ALA A 355 -7.85 -15.11 14.43
CA ALA A 355 -6.49 -15.00 14.97
C ALA A 355 -5.52 -15.95 14.27
N LEU A 356 -5.92 -17.21 14.04
CA LEU A 356 -5.10 -18.19 13.30
C LEU A 356 -4.90 -17.76 11.83
N SER A 357 -5.95 -17.24 11.17
CA SER A 357 -5.85 -16.78 9.78
C SER A 357 -4.86 -15.63 9.63
N PHE A 358 -4.91 -14.64 10.53
CA PHE A 358 -3.92 -13.55 10.54
C PHE A 358 -2.54 -14.04 10.97
N PHE A 359 -2.43 -14.99 11.90
CA PHE A 359 -1.15 -15.58 12.26
C PHE A 359 -0.49 -16.31 11.07
N ILE A 360 -1.26 -17.08 10.29
CA ILE A 360 -0.78 -17.68 9.03
C ILE A 360 -0.38 -16.60 8.02
N GLY A 361 -1.17 -15.52 7.92
CA GLY A 361 -0.83 -14.36 7.10
C GLY A 361 0.50 -13.70 7.48
N SER A 362 0.90 -13.78 8.76
CA SER A 362 2.20 -13.25 9.19
C SER A 362 3.41 -14.00 8.62
N MET A 363 3.23 -15.24 8.14
CA MET A 363 4.28 -16.01 7.47
C MET A 363 4.55 -15.55 6.03
N ALA A 364 3.79 -14.57 5.53
CA ALA A 364 4.07 -13.96 4.24
C ALA A 364 5.50 -13.38 4.21
N PRO A 365 6.20 -13.48 3.07
CA PRO A 365 7.58 -13.00 2.97
C PRO A 365 7.69 -11.46 2.97
N LEU A 366 6.59 -10.74 2.72
CA LEU A 366 6.54 -9.29 2.60
C LEU A 366 6.36 -8.63 3.98
N PRO A 367 7.32 -7.82 4.46
CA PRO A 367 7.25 -7.18 5.77
C PRO A 367 5.98 -6.36 5.99
N ALA A 368 5.50 -5.62 4.98
CA ALA A 368 4.25 -4.88 5.11
C ALA A 368 3.06 -5.78 5.50
N VAL A 369 2.94 -6.96 4.90
CA VAL A 369 1.87 -7.92 5.21
C VAL A 369 2.12 -8.57 6.57
N THR A 370 3.36 -8.99 6.84
CA THR A 370 3.75 -9.60 8.11
C THR A 370 3.41 -8.72 9.31
N GLN A 371 3.84 -7.46 9.29
CA GLN A 371 3.61 -6.54 10.42
C GLN A 371 2.11 -6.26 10.59
N PHE A 372 1.38 -6.02 9.51
CA PHE A 372 -0.09 -5.83 9.55
C PHE A 372 -0.80 -7.03 10.17
N CYS A 373 -0.48 -8.23 9.70
CA CYS A 373 -1.06 -9.48 10.18
C CYS A 373 -0.75 -9.75 11.65
N LEU A 374 0.46 -9.46 12.12
CA LEU A 374 0.82 -9.58 13.54
C LEU A 374 0.01 -8.63 14.41
N TYR A 375 -0.09 -7.35 14.03
CA TYR A 375 -0.92 -6.39 14.78
C TYR A 375 -2.39 -6.82 14.81
N ALA A 376 -2.94 -7.28 13.69
CA ALA A 376 -4.33 -7.75 13.61
C ALA A 376 -4.56 -8.99 14.48
N ALA A 377 -3.68 -9.99 14.44
CA ALA A 377 -3.78 -11.20 15.26
C ALA A 377 -3.77 -10.87 16.77
N VAL A 378 -2.83 -10.01 17.19
CA VAL A 378 -2.76 -9.55 18.59
C VAL A 378 -4.01 -8.76 18.97
N ALA A 379 -4.52 -7.91 18.07
CA ALA A 379 -5.75 -7.15 18.30
C ALA A 379 -6.98 -8.04 18.47
N ILE A 380 -7.11 -9.10 17.68
CA ILE A 380 -8.19 -10.09 17.82
C ILE A 380 -8.08 -10.82 19.16
N CYS A 381 -6.87 -11.23 19.57
CA CYS A 381 -6.66 -11.85 20.88
C CYS A 381 -7.09 -10.93 22.04
N PHE A 382 -6.69 -9.65 22.01
CA PHE A 382 -7.15 -8.69 23.03
C PHE A 382 -8.65 -8.40 22.93
N ASN A 383 -9.22 -8.36 21.72
CA ASN A 383 -10.65 -8.18 21.49
C ASN A 383 -11.43 -9.31 22.16
N TYR A 384 -11.06 -10.56 21.90
CA TYR A 384 -11.64 -11.73 22.53
C TYR A 384 -11.55 -11.67 24.06
N LEU A 385 -10.37 -11.35 24.60
CA LEU A 385 -10.17 -11.25 26.05
C LEU A 385 -11.05 -10.17 26.68
N TYR A 386 -11.16 -8.98 26.08
CA TYR A 386 -11.98 -7.89 26.59
C TYR A 386 -13.48 -8.15 26.41
N THR A 387 -13.87 -8.81 25.32
CA THR A 387 -15.26 -9.26 25.11
C THR A 387 -15.66 -10.28 26.17
N MET A 388 -14.82 -11.30 26.44
CA MET A 388 -15.13 -12.35 27.43
C MET A 388 -15.02 -11.88 28.89
N THR A 389 -14.40 -10.74 29.16
CA THR A 389 -14.23 -10.23 30.54
C THR A 389 -15.03 -8.95 30.79
N ILE A 390 -14.58 -7.84 30.22
CA ILE A 390 -15.13 -6.50 30.45
C ILE A 390 -16.55 -6.42 29.91
N PHE A 391 -16.77 -6.85 28.67
CA PHE A 391 -18.08 -6.73 28.05
C PHE A 391 -19.13 -7.62 28.74
N LEU A 392 -18.82 -8.89 29.04
CA LEU A 392 -19.74 -9.77 29.79
C LEU A 392 -20.05 -9.24 31.20
N ALA A 393 -19.09 -8.62 31.88
CA ALA A 393 -19.36 -7.97 33.16
C ALA A 393 -20.38 -6.84 33.03
N ILE A 394 -20.29 -6.02 31.96
CA ILE A 394 -21.26 -4.96 31.68
C ILE A 394 -22.62 -5.54 31.30
N VAL A 395 -22.67 -6.64 30.53
CA VAL A 395 -23.92 -7.38 30.24
C VAL A 395 -24.59 -7.85 31.53
N ALA A 396 -23.83 -8.40 32.47
CA ALA A 396 -24.36 -8.83 33.78
C ALA A 396 -24.91 -7.66 34.60
N LEU A 397 -24.21 -6.51 34.62
CA LEU A 397 -24.68 -5.30 35.30
C LEU A 397 -25.99 -4.78 34.69
N GLN A 398 -26.07 -4.70 33.36
CA GLN A 398 -27.28 -4.34 32.64
C GLN A 398 -28.41 -5.36 32.90
N GLY A 399 -28.08 -6.64 33.05
CA GLY A 399 -29.03 -7.69 33.41
C GLY A 399 -29.68 -7.46 34.78
N ARG A 400 -28.93 -6.98 35.77
CA ARG A 400 -29.46 -6.60 37.09
C ARG A 400 -30.40 -5.39 37.01
N TRP A 401 -30.12 -4.45 36.10
CA TRP A 401 -31.03 -3.32 35.86
C TRP A 401 -32.33 -3.78 35.19
N GLU A 402 -32.24 -4.73 34.26
CA GLU A 402 -33.39 -5.35 33.61
C GLU A 402 -34.28 -6.10 34.62
N GLU A 403 -33.68 -6.86 35.54
CA GLU A 403 -34.38 -7.54 36.64
C GLU A 403 -35.13 -6.55 37.55
N GLY A 404 -34.52 -5.39 37.82
CA GLY A 404 -35.12 -4.30 38.59
C GLY A 404 -36.16 -3.46 37.85
N ASN A 405 -36.52 -3.80 36.60
CA ASN A 405 -37.37 -2.99 35.70
C ASN A 405 -36.91 -1.53 35.63
N ARG A 406 -35.60 -1.32 35.53
CA ARG A 406 -34.97 -0.01 35.44
C ARG A 406 -34.73 0.36 33.98
N HIS A 407 -34.73 1.66 33.74
CA HIS A 407 -34.44 2.27 32.45
C HIS A 407 -32.99 1.99 32.06
N CYS A 408 -32.77 1.56 30.82
CA CYS A 408 -31.48 1.07 30.33
C CYS A 408 -30.34 2.11 30.30
N ILE A 409 -30.68 3.40 30.26
CA ILE A 409 -29.73 4.54 30.33
C ILE A 409 -29.65 5.17 31.73
N THR A 410 -30.77 5.61 32.30
CA THR A 410 -30.79 6.40 33.55
C THR A 410 -30.85 5.57 34.83
N GLY A 411 -31.14 4.26 34.74
CA GLY A 411 -31.27 3.39 35.90
C GLY A 411 -32.50 3.64 36.78
N GLN A 412 -33.40 4.55 36.38
CA GLN A 412 -34.64 4.85 37.10
C GLN A 412 -35.71 3.78 36.84
N VAL A 413 -36.65 3.56 37.76
CA VAL A 413 -37.72 2.55 37.57
C VAL A 413 -38.68 3.00 36.46
N THR A 414 -38.93 2.14 35.47
CA THR A 414 -39.80 2.45 34.33
C THR A 414 -41.29 2.26 34.65
N ALA A 415 -42.12 3.06 33.97
CA ALA A 415 -43.57 2.90 33.96
C ALA A 415 -43.98 1.62 33.22
N SER A 416 -45.06 0.98 33.68
CA SER A 416 -45.56 -0.25 33.06
C SER A 416 -46.13 0.02 31.67
N ASP A 417 -45.79 -0.85 30.72
CA ASP A 417 -46.32 -0.91 29.35
C ASP A 417 -47.84 -1.25 29.28
N GLU A 418 -48.53 -1.38 30.42
CA GLU A 418 -50.00 -1.52 30.48
C GLU A 418 -50.72 -0.15 30.55
N ASN A 419 -50.05 0.90 31.04
CA ASN A 419 -50.64 2.23 31.25
C ASN A 419 -50.35 3.21 30.09
N ILE A 420 -50.02 2.72 28.89
CA ILE A 420 -49.56 3.55 27.75
C ILE A 420 -50.63 4.59 27.36
N SER A 421 -51.90 4.22 27.38
CA SER A 421 -53.03 5.08 27.00
C SER A 421 -53.26 6.26 27.94
N GLU A 422 -52.78 6.19 29.18
CA GLU A 422 -52.98 7.22 30.22
C GLU A 422 -51.71 8.05 30.50
N ALA A 423 -50.56 7.63 29.97
CA ALA A 423 -49.28 8.28 30.22
C ALA A 423 -49.08 9.61 29.47
N THR A 424 -48.39 10.56 30.11
CA THR A 424 -47.94 11.83 29.49
C THR A 424 -46.99 11.58 28.32
N HIS A 425 -46.94 12.48 27.33
CA HIS A 425 -46.08 12.36 26.14
C HIS A 425 -44.60 12.06 26.46
N TYR A 426 -44.05 12.66 27.53
CA TYR A 426 -42.69 12.39 28.01
C TYR A 426 -42.51 10.94 28.50
N VAL A 427 -43.43 10.45 29.33
CA VAL A 427 -43.41 9.07 29.85
C VAL A 427 -43.58 8.07 28.71
N ARG A 428 -44.43 8.39 27.73
CA ARG A 428 -44.64 7.57 26.53
C ARG A 428 -43.39 7.40 25.67
N LEU A 429 -42.59 8.45 25.53
CA LEU A 429 -41.38 8.41 24.71
C LEU A 429 -40.17 7.85 25.46
N PHE A 430 -40.03 8.13 26.76
CA PHE A 430 -38.78 7.93 27.49
C PHE A 430 -38.84 7.03 28.73
N MET A 431 -40.00 6.54 29.18
CA MET A 431 -40.08 5.78 30.43
C MET A 431 -40.92 4.50 30.40
N ILE A 432 -41.40 4.05 29.24
CA ILE A 432 -42.13 2.79 29.09
C ILE A 432 -41.19 1.58 29.15
N GLY A 433 -41.59 0.54 29.88
CA GLY A 433 -40.89 -0.75 29.93
C GLY A 433 -41.83 -1.94 30.05
N SER A 434 -41.61 -2.99 29.25
CA SER A 434 -42.42 -4.22 29.34
C SER A 434 -41.99 -5.06 30.54
N ARG A 435 -42.94 -5.42 31.40
CA ARG A 435 -42.71 -6.31 32.54
C ARG A 435 -43.02 -7.76 32.17
N PRO A 436 -42.19 -8.74 32.59
CA PRO A 436 -42.52 -10.15 32.39
C PRO A 436 -43.77 -10.50 33.20
N LYS A 437 -44.78 -11.10 32.55
CA LYS A 437 -45.99 -11.58 33.23
C LYS A 437 -45.64 -12.85 34.02
N LYS A 438 -45.57 -12.76 35.35
CA LYS A 438 -45.54 -13.96 36.21
C LYS A 438 -46.90 -14.64 36.12
N SER A 439 -46.97 -15.82 35.52
CA SER A 439 -48.16 -16.67 35.67
C SER A 439 -48.22 -17.13 37.13
N ASN A 440 -49.26 -16.75 37.87
CA ASN A 440 -49.50 -17.29 39.20
C ASN A 440 -49.56 -18.83 39.11
N PRO A 441 -48.89 -19.59 39.99
CA PRO A 441 -49.11 -21.02 40.11
C PRO A 441 -50.43 -21.23 40.87
N MET A 442 -51.54 -20.79 40.28
CA MET A 442 -52.87 -21.17 40.75
C MET A 442 -53.22 -22.48 40.06
N VAL A 443 -53.65 -23.45 40.86
CA VAL A 443 -54.04 -24.81 40.47
C VAL A 443 -54.88 -24.79 39.20
N LEU A 444 -54.26 -25.09 38.05
CA LEU A 444 -54.93 -25.22 36.76
C LEU A 444 -54.75 -26.64 36.24
N ASN A 445 -55.89 -27.29 36.02
CA ASN A 445 -56.03 -28.64 35.47
C ASN A 445 -55.25 -28.77 34.14
N VAL A 446 -54.73 -29.96 33.85
CA VAL A 446 -53.76 -30.22 32.75
C VAL A 446 -54.30 -29.79 31.37
N ASP A 447 -55.61 -29.95 31.12
CA ASP A 447 -56.27 -29.56 29.87
C ASP A 447 -56.48 -28.04 29.73
N SER A 448 -56.63 -27.35 30.85
CA SER A 448 -56.76 -25.89 30.92
C SER A 448 -55.40 -25.23 30.73
N ARG A 449 -54.31 -25.89 31.14
CA ARG A 449 -52.92 -25.44 30.96
C ARG A 449 -52.56 -25.33 29.48
N ARG A 450 -52.95 -26.31 28.64
CA ARG A 450 -52.74 -26.25 27.18
C ARG A 450 -53.51 -25.12 26.51
N ARG A 451 -54.76 -24.87 26.91
CA ARG A 451 -55.59 -23.79 26.36
C ARG A 451 -55.13 -22.40 26.82
N VAL A 452 -54.69 -22.24 28.07
CA VAL A 452 -54.21 -20.95 28.59
C VAL A 452 -52.80 -20.60 28.07
N LEU A 453 -51.92 -21.60 27.89
CA LEU A 453 -50.63 -21.40 27.20
C LEU A 453 -50.81 -21.03 25.73
N ALA A 454 -51.84 -21.55 25.05
CA ALA A 454 -52.14 -21.23 23.66
C ALA A 454 -52.82 -19.85 23.48
N VAL A 455 -53.58 -19.37 24.46
CA VAL A 455 -54.36 -18.11 24.37
C VAL A 455 -53.63 -16.89 24.95
N SER A 456 -52.63 -17.08 25.83
CA SER A 456 -51.87 -16.00 26.47
C SER A 456 -50.38 -15.94 26.08
N ALA A 457 -50.01 -16.47 24.92
CA ALA A 457 -48.71 -16.18 24.32
C ALA A 457 -48.82 -14.86 23.54
N THR A 458 -48.79 -13.72 24.24
CA THR A 458 -48.50 -12.44 23.56
C THR A 458 -47.14 -12.59 22.91
N ASP A 459 -47.13 -12.66 21.58
CA ASP A 459 -45.96 -12.91 20.74
C ASP A 459 -44.87 -11.85 21.00
N SER A 460 -43.92 -12.19 21.86
CA SER A 460 -42.81 -11.34 22.28
C SER A 460 -41.64 -11.31 21.28
N ARG A 461 -41.81 -11.93 20.10
CA ARG A 461 -40.78 -11.96 19.05
C ARG A 461 -40.57 -10.57 18.46
N GLN A 462 -39.31 -10.26 18.16
CA GLN A 462 -38.94 -9.01 17.49
C GLN A 462 -39.32 -9.04 15.99
N TRP A 463 -39.36 -7.87 15.35
CA TRP A 463 -39.76 -7.75 13.95
C TRP A 463 -38.91 -8.61 13.00
N TYR A 464 -37.59 -8.70 13.23
CA TYR A 464 -36.67 -9.48 12.40
C TYR A 464 -36.85 -10.99 12.60
N GLN A 465 -37.14 -11.45 13.82
CA GLN A 465 -37.46 -12.86 14.08
C GLN A 465 -38.73 -13.28 13.32
N LYS A 466 -39.77 -12.45 13.37
CA LYS A 466 -41.00 -12.67 12.59
C LYS A 466 -40.74 -12.70 11.10
N PHE A 467 -39.90 -11.78 10.60
CA PHE A 467 -39.50 -11.80 9.18
C PHE A 467 -38.79 -13.10 8.80
N PHE A 468 -37.79 -13.53 9.58
CA PHE A 468 -37.02 -14.72 9.25
C PHE A 468 -37.82 -16.02 9.39
N GLU A 469 -38.64 -16.15 10.43
CA GLU A 469 -39.42 -17.36 10.71
C GLU A 469 -40.69 -17.46 9.86
N ASP A 470 -41.45 -16.36 9.72
CA ASP A 470 -42.76 -16.40 9.07
C ASP A 470 -42.67 -16.19 7.54
N TYR A 471 -41.64 -15.49 7.05
CA TYR A 471 -41.49 -15.16 5.61
C TYR A 471 -40.27 -15.81 4.98
N TYR A 472 -39.08 -15.62 5.52
CA TYR A 472 -37.84 -16.07 4.86
C TYR A 472 -37.67 -17.61 4.87
N ALA A 473 -37.79 -18.25 6.04
CA ALA A 473 -37.59 -19.68 6.18
C ALA A 473 -38.61 -20.53 5.39
N PRO A 474 -39.91 -20.19 5.33
CA PRO A 474 -40.87 -20.91 4.49
C PRO A 474 -40.59 -20.77 2.99
N ILE A 475 -40.02 -19.64 2.56
CA ILE A 475 -39.60 -19.46 1.15
C ILE A 475 -38.39 -20.34 0.85
N LEU A 476 -37.40 -20.38 1.74
CA LEU A 476 -36.15 -21.13 1.56
C LEU A 476 -36.34 -22.65 1.67
N THR A 477 -37.34 -23.11 2.43
CA THR A 477 -37.60 -24.54 2.62
C THR A 477 -38.26 -25.21 1.41
N LYS A 478 -38.91 -24.46 0.52
CA LYS A 478 -39.50 -24.97 -0.73
C LYS A 478 -38.42 -25.60 -1.63
N THR A 479 -38.68 -26.80 -2.14
CA THR A 479 -37.74 -27.55 -2.98
C THR A 479 -37.34 -26.79 -4.25
N THR A 480 -38.28 -26.07 -4.87
CA THR A 480 -38.01 -25.23 -6.05
C THR A 480 -37.04 -24.10 -5.73
N THR A 481 -37.22 -23.41 -4.60
CA THR A 481 -36.29 -22.37 -4.14
C THR A 481 -34.91 -22.95 -3.85
N LYS A 482 -34.82 -24.10 -3.20
CA LYS A 482 -33.53 -24.77 -2.93
C LYS A 482 -32.78 -25.11 -4.21
N LEU A 483 -33.47 -25.66 -5.22
CA LEU A 483 -32.89 -25.98 -6.53
C LEU A 483 -32.42 -24.72 -7.25
N LEU A 484 -33.20 -23.64 -7.20
CA LEU A 484 -32.83 -22.35 -7.80
C LEU A 484 -31.60 -21.75 -7.11
N VAL A 485 -31.58 -21.73 -5.78
CA VAL A 485 -30.44 -21.22 -4.99
C VAL A 485 -29.19 -22.04 -5.28
N PHE A 486 -29.30 -23.38 -5.33
CA PHE A 486 -28.18 -24.24 -5.69
C PHE A 486 -27.67 -23.96 -7.10
N ALA A 487 -28.57 -23.86 -8.10
CA ALA A 487 -28.19 -23.51 -9.47
C ALA A 487 -27.50 -22.15 -9.54
N LEU A 488 -27.98 -21.16 -8.78
CA LEU A 488 -27.36 -19.84 -8.70
C LEU A 488 -25.95 -19.89 -8.09
N PHE A 489 -25.73 -20.66 -7.02
CA PHE A 489 -24.40 -20.85 -6.44
C PHE A 489 -23.45 -21.60 -7.38
N VAL A 490 -23.96 -22.58 -8.15
CA VAL A 490 -23.17 -23.26 -9.19
C VAL A 490 -22.77 -22.29 -10.29
N ILE A 491 -23.69 -21.46 -10.78
CA ILE A 491 -23.39 -20.42 -11.77
C ILE A 491 -22.37 -19.43 -11.21
N TYR A 492 -22.56 -18.96 -9.98
CA TYR A 492 -21.61 -18.08 -9.30
C TYR A 492 -20.22 -18.70 -9.24
N LEU A 493 -20.12 -19.96 -8.83
CA LEU A 493 -18.84 -20.69 -8.75
C LEU A 493 -18.18 -20.84 -10.12
N VAL A 494 -18.94 -21.16 -11.18
CA VAL A 494 -18.42 -21.22 -12.56
C VAL A 494 -17.88 -19.85 -12.99
N VAL A 495 -18.64 -18.77 -12.77
CA VAL A 495 -18.20 -17.42 -13.10
C VAL A 495 -16.95 -17.02 -12.30
N SER A 496 -16.88 -17.36 -11.01
CA SER A 496 -15.70 -17.11 -10.19
C SER A 496 -14.46 -17.87 -10.70
N ILE A 497 -14.59 -19.14 -11.09
CA ILE A 497 -13.50 -19.92 -11.66
C ILE A 497 -13.02 -19.31 -12.98
N LEU A 498 -13.95 -18.93 -13.87
CA LEU A 498 -13.62 -18.25 -15.12
C LEU A 498 -12.93 -16.90 -14.84
N GLY A 499 -13.38 -16.15 -13.83
CA GLY A 499 -12.74 -14.90 -13.41
C GLY A 499 -11.30 -15.10 -12.91
N ILE A 500 -11.05 -16.17 -12.14
CA ILE A 500 -9.70 -16.52 -11.67
C ILE A 500 -8.76 -16.80 -12.85
N THR A 501 -9.24 -17.45 -13.92
CA THR A 501 -8.40 -17.70 -15.11
C THR A 501 -8.01 -16.44 -15.88
N GLN A 502 -8.69 -15.31 -15.66
CA GLN A 502 -8.41 -14.01 -16.28
C GLN A 502 -7.65 -13.05 -15.36
N LEU A 503 -7.25 -13.51 -14.17
CA LEU A 503 -6.56 -12.67 -13.22
C LEU A 503 -5.11 -12.45 -13.66
N ASN A 504 -4.81 -11.24 -14.13
CA ASN A 504 -3.44 -10.83 -14.42
C ASN A 504 -2.67 -10.62 -13.11
N VAL A 505 -1.64 -11.43 -12.88
CA VAL A 505 -0.77 -11.31 -11.70
C VAL A 505 0.26 -10.21 -11.96
N GLY A 506 0.15 -9.10 -11.22
CA GLY A 506 1.10 -7.99 -11.30
C GLY A 506 0.59 -6.77 -10.55
N PHE A 507 1.49 -6.05 -9.88
CA PHE A 507 1.16 -4.82 -9.19
C PHE A 507 1.85 -3.66 -9.90
N ASN A 508 1.08 -2.77 -10.52
CA ASN A 508 1.64 -1.59 -11.17
C ASN A 508 1.85 -0.49 -10.12
N TRP A 509 3.05 0.06 -10.05
CA TRP A 509 3.39 1.19 -9.15
C TRP A 509 2.45 2.39 -9.30
N LYS A 510 1.87 2.55 -10.49
CA LYS A 510 0.87 3.56 -10.81
C LYS A 510 -0.37 3.49 -9.92
N ASP A 511 -0.76 2.29 -9.49
CA ASP A 511 -2.01 2.08 -8.76
C ASP A 511 -1.89 2.44 -7.27
N ILE A 512 -0.66 2.61 -6.76
CA ILE A 512 -0.39 3.13 -5.40
C ILE A 512 -0.64 4.64 -5.34
N VAL A 513 -0.31 5.34 -6.43
CA VAL A 513 -0.32 6.80 -6.49
C VAL A 513 -1.75 7.31 -6.71
N LEU A 514 -2.12 8.37 -5.99
CA LEU A 514 -3.43 9.00 -6.13
C LEU A 514 -3.63 9.52 -7.56
N LYS A 515 -4.86 9.43 -8.10
CA LYS A 515 -5.16 9.86 -9.48
C LYS A 515 -4.82 11.33 -9.75
N ASP A 516 -5.01 12.19 -8.74
CA ASP A 516 -4.77 13.64 -8.84
C ASP A 516 -3.34 14.04 -8.45
N SER A 517 -2.44 13.08 -8.21
CA SER A 517 -1.08 13.36 -7.76
C SER A 517 -0.19 13.90 -8.89
N PRO A 518 0.75 14.82 -8.60
CA PRO A 518 1.81 15.20 -9.52
C PRO A 518 2.64 14.02 -10.04
N ALA A 519 2.88 13.01 -9.20
CA ALA A 519 3.71 11.86 -9.53
C ALA A 519 3.05 10.96 -10.59
N ARG A 520 1.71 10.99 -10.68
CA ARG A 520 0.95 10.20 -11.65
C ARG A 520 1.32 10.57 -13.09
N GLY A 521 1.42 11.87 -13.37
CA GLY A 521 1.83 12.38 -14.68
C GLY A 521 3.22 11.87 -15.07
N PHE A 522 4.19 11.93 -14.15
CA PHE A 522 5.53 11.41 -14.41
C PHE A 522 5.50 9.91 -14.75
N LEU A 523 4.79 9.09 -13.97
CA LEU A 523 4.73 7.64 -14.19
C LEU A 523 4.03 7.28 -15.51
N ASP A 524 3.00 8.02 -15.90
CA ASP A 524 2.29 7.79 -17.15
C ASP A 524 3.19 8.10 -18.36
N TYR A 525 3.93 9.21 -18.35
CA TYR A 525 4.89 9.50 -19.42
C TYR A 525 6.11 8.57 -19.41
N SER A 526 6.63 8.23 -18.22
CA SER A 526 7.77 7.31 -18.08
C SER A 526 7.46 5.95 -18.70
N THR A 527 6.30 5.38 -18.40
CA THR A 527 5.90 4.09 -18.98
C THR A 527 5.48 4.16 -20.45
N ALA A 528 4.95 5.29 -20.92
CA ALA A 528 4.56 5.43 -22.32
C ALA A 528 5.75 5.61 -23.27
N TYR A 529 6.79 6.33 -22.84
CA TYR A 529 7.87 6.78 -23.72
C TYR A 529 9.26 6.25 -23.36
N PHE A 530 9.46 5.68 -22.16
CA PHE A 530 10.76 5.24 -21.66
C PHE A 530 10.76 3.78 -21.13
N ALA A 531 9.70 3.01 -21.36
CA ALA A 531 9.58 1.65 -20.80
C ALA A 531 10.47 0.59 -21.48
N THR A 532 10.91 0.81 -22.71
CA THR A 532 11.63 -0.19 -23.51
C THR A 532 13.15 -0.21 -23.28
N ASP A 533 13.72 0.81 -22.66
CA ASP A 533 15.18 1.05 -22.64
C ASP A 533 15.75 1.03 -21.21
N LEU A 534 15.36 0.04 -20.40
CA LEU A 534 15.91 -0.16 -19.06
C LEU A 534 17.29 -0.83 -19.15
N LYS A 535 18.34 -0.07 -18.82
CA LYS A 535 19.71 -0.59 -18.68
C LYS A 535 19.78 -1.57 -17.51
N VAL A 536 20.41 -2.73 -17.73
CA VAL A 536 20.72 -3.73 -16.70
C VAL A 536 22.22 -3.78 -16.50
N ASP A 537 22.67 -3.52 -15.28
CA ASP A 537 24.07 -3.67 -14.90
C ASP A 537 24.31 -5.07 -14.33
N ILE A 538 25.39 -5.73 -14.78
CA ILE A 538 25.73 -7.10 -14.38
C ILE A 538 27.07 -7.08 -13.65
N ALA A 539 27.06 -7.42 -12.37
CA ALA A 539 28.26 -7.65 -11.58
C ALA A 539 28.78 -9.07 -11.79
N VAL A 540 30.09 -9.21 -12.02
CA VAL A 540 30.78 -10.49 -12.10
C VAL A 540 31.66 -10.62 -10.87
N ASN A 541 31.21 -11.37 -9.87
CA ASN A 541 31.88 -11.47 -8.56
C ASN A 541 33.32 -11.98 -8.66
N ASN A 542 33.57 -12.94 -9.55
CA ASN A 542 34.90 -13.46 -9.84
C ASN A 542 35.26 -13.11 -11.29
N PRO A 543 35.81 -11.90 -11.55
CA PRO A 543 36.13 -11.48 -12.90
C PRO A 543 37.25 -12.35 -13.50
N PRO A 544 37.18 -12.70 -14.79
CA PRO A 544 38.24 -13.43 -15.48
C PRO A 544 39.48 -12.55 -15.67
N ASP A 545 40.65 -13.17 -15.72
CA ASP A 545 41.87 -12.52 -16.19
C ASP A 545 41.79 -12.34 -17.71
N MET A 546 41.55 -11.09 -18.14
CA MET A 546 41.46 -10.72 -19.56
C MET A 546 42.80 -10.79 -20.31
N GLY A 547 43.92 -10.90 -19.59
CA GLY A 547 45.22 -11.20 -20.16
C GLY A 547 45.34 -12.66 -20.61
N ASN A 548 44.64 -13.59 -19.96
CA ASN A 548 44.64 -15.01 -20.31
C ASN A 548 43.67 -15.30 -21.48
N PRO A 549 44.15 -15.81 -22.63
CA PRO A 549 43.30 -16.08 -23.80
C PRO A 549 42.14 -17.05 -23.52
N GLN A 550 42.35 -18.07 -22.68
CA GLN A 550 41.32 -19.07 -22.39
C GLN A 550 40.18 -18.49 -21.55
N GLN A 551 40.50 -17.76 -20.48
CA GLN A 551 39.50 -17.13 -19.62
C GLN A 551 38.75 -16.03 -20.36
N ARG A 552 39.46 -15.25 -21.19
CA ARG A 552 38.85 -14.25 -22.07
C ARG A 552 37.88 -14.86 -23.07
N LYS A 553 38.26 -15.95 -23.77
CA LYS A 553 37.37 -16.64 -24.72
C LYS A 553 36.12 -17.19 -24.02
N ALA A 554 36.28 -17.78 -22.84
CA ALA A 554 35.16 -18.29 -22.04
C ALA A 554 34.19 -17.17 -21.64
N PHE A 555 34.71 -16.03 -21.17
CA PHE A 555 33.90 -14.87 -20.80
C PHE A 555 33.18 -14.26 -21.99
N MET A 556 33.86 -14.08 -23.12
CA MET A 556 33.27 -13.55 -24.34
C MET A 556 32.12 -14.43 -24.85
N LYS A 557 32.25 -15.76 -24.74
CA LYS A 557 31.16 -16.69 -25.07
C LYS A 557 29.96 -16.55 -24.14
N ALA A 558 30.20 -16.34 -22.84
CA ALA A 558 29.13 -16.09 -21.88
C ALA A 558 28.42 -14.74 -22.16
N LEU A 559 29.18 -13.70 -22.51
CA LEU A 559 28.63 -12.41 -22.91
C LEU A 559 27.78 -12.52 -24.18
N GLU A 560 28.26 -13.24 -25.20
CA GLU A 560 27.51 -13.49 -26.43
C GLU A 560 26.19 -14.23 -26.18
N ALA A 561 26.16 -15.14 -25.21
CA ALA A 561 24.92 -15.81 -24.79
C ALA A 561 23.91 -14.83 -24.16
N LEU A 562 24.38 -13.82 -23.41
CA LEU A 562 23.52 -12.76 -22.87
C LEU A 562 23.02 -11.81 -23.97
N GLU A 563 23.90 -11.45 -24.90
CA GLU A 563 23.58 -10.58 -26.04
C GLU A 563 22.54 -11.20 -26.97
N ASN A 564 22.59 -12.52 -27.16
CA ASN A 564 21.63 -13.25 -28.01
C ASN A 564 20.31 -13.61 -27.29
N SER A 565 20.13 -13.16 -26.04
CA SER A 565 18.87 -13.40 -25.32
C SER A 565 17.73 -12.55 -25.90
N PRO A 566 16.47 -13.02 -25.84
CA PRO A 566 15.32 -12.33 -26.46
C PRO A 566 15.00 -10.97 -25.84
N CYS A 567 15.51 -10.69 -24.64
CA CYS A 567 15.32 -9.44 -23.92
C CYS A 567 16.46 -8.43 -24.13
N SER A 568 17.49 -8.79 -24.90
CA SER A 568 18.63 -7.93 -25.19
C SER A 568 18.51 -7.30 -26.58
N ALA A 569 18.98 -6.06 -26.72
CA ALA A 569 19.10 -5.40 -28.02
C ALA A 569 20.39 -5.81 -28.77
N GLY A 570 21.08 -6.85 -28.27
CA GLY A 570 22.27 -7.42 -28.87
C GLY A 570 23.55 -6.65 -28.56
N ARG A 571 24.63 -7.03 -29.24
CA ARG A 571 25.99 -6.53 -28.98
C ARG A 571 26.16 -5.01 -29.10
N PHE A 572 25.32 -4.36 -29.90
CA PHE A 572 25.36 -2.89 -30.06
C PHE A 572 24.90 -2.13 -28.81
N SER A 573 24.14 -2.78 -27.92
CA SER A 573 23.69 -2.20 -26.65
C SER A 573 24.62 -2.48 -25.47
N THR A 574 25.60 -3.37 -25.64
CA THR A 574 26.50 -3.78 -24.56
C THR A 574 27.57 -2.72 -24.29
N ASP A 575 27.47 -2.04 -23.14
CA ASP A 575 28.55 -1.19 -22.63
C ASP A 575 29.56 -2.04 -21.84
N PHE A 576 30.71 -2.30 -22.47
CA PHE A 576 31.78 -3.08 -21.86
C PHE A 576 33.14 -2.40 -22.01
N TRP A 577 33.86 -2.25 -20.89
CA TRP A 577 35.13 -1.52 -20.82
C TRP A 577 36.19 -2.08 -21.78
N TYR A 578 36.19 -3.39 -22.05
CA TYR A 578 37.15 -4.02 -22.95
C TYR A 578 36.94 -3.58 -24.41
N PHE A 579 35.70 -3.35 -24.83
CA PHE A 579 35.39 -2.83 -26.17
C PHE A 579 35.77 -1.35 -26.30
N ALA A 580 35.54 -0.56 -25.25
CA ALA A 580 36.00 0.82 -25.21
C ALA A 580 37.53 0.91 -25.24
N TYR A 581 38.21 0.04 -24.49
CA TYR A 581 39.67 -0.04 -24.47
C TYR A 581 40.25 -0.43 -25.85
N GLY A 582 39.69 -1.44 -26.51
CA GLY A 582 40.11 -1.83 -27.86
C GLY A 582 40.00 -0.68 -28.87
N ARG A 583 38.87 0.04 -28.87
CA ARG A 583 38.68 1.23 -29.73
C ARG A 583 39.68 2.35 -29.41
N HIS A 584 40.02 2.53 -28.13
CA HIS A 584 41.03 3.51 -27.73
C HIS A 584 42.42 3.14 -28.27
N ILE A 585 42.81 1.87 -28.17
CA ILE A 585 44.07 1.34 -28.70
C ILE A 585 44.14 1.44 -30.24
N GLU A 586 43.03 1.17 -30.92
CA GLU A 586 42.91 1.36 -32.37
C GLU A 586 43.13 2.82 -32.78
N ARG A 587 42.52 3.79 -32.06
CA ARG A 587 42.71 5.22 -32.31
C ARG A 587 44.15 5.69 -32.07
N LEU A 588 44.87 5.04 -31.16
CA LEU A 588 46.29 5.30 -30.93
C LEU A 588 47.20 4.70 -32.02
N GLY A 589 46.64 3.98 -33.01
CA GLY A 589 47.39 3.37 -34.12
C GLY A 589 47.88 1.96 -33.85
N PHE A 590 47.53 1.36 -32.70
CA PHE A 590 47.97 0.03 -32.29
C PHE A 590 46.93 -1.08 -32.57
N GLY A 591 45.95 -0.82 -33.43
CA GLY A 591 44.88 -1.78 -33.74
C GLY A 591 45.38 -3.12 -34.30
N GLY A 592 46.48 -3.12 -35.06
CA GLY A 592 47.09 -4.35 -35.56
C GLY A 592 47.64 -5.25 -34.43
N ALA A 593 48.29 -4.66 -33.43
CA ALA A 593 48.79 -5.38 -32.26
C ALA A 593 47.65 -5.85 -31.35
N TRP A 594 46.60 -5.04 -31.22
CA TRP A 594 45.38 -5.42 -30.50
C TRP A 594 44.70 -6.63 -31.11
N ASN A 595 44.51 -6.63 -32.44
CA ASN A 595 43.94 -7.76 -33.16
C ASN A 595 44.83 -9.00 -33.07
N ALA A 596 46.15 -8.86 -33.19
CA ALA A 596 47.09 -9.96 -33.00
C ALA A 596 46.94 -10.60 -31.60
N MET A 597 46.82 -9.79 -30.54
CA MET A 597 46.56 -10.31 -29.17
C MET A 597 45.21 -11.01 -29.03
N GLN A 598 44.19 -10.64 -29.81
CA GLN A 598 42.88 -11.30 -29.78
C GLN A 598 42.87 -12.63 -30.54
N PHE A 599 43.61 -12.69 -31.65
CA PHE A 599 43.67 -13.84 -32.57
C PHE A 599 44.92 -14.72 -32.42
N ASP A 600 45.78 -14.46 -31.42
CA ASP A 600 46.89 -15.35 -31.09
C ASP A 600 46.35 -16.69 -30.55
N ASP A 601 46.07 -17.59 -31.49
CA ASP A 601 46.00 -19.04 -31.33
C ASP A 601 47.41 -19.67 -31.23
N ALA A 602 48.45 -18.86 -30.96
CA ALA A 602 49.83 -19.31 -30.90
C ALA A 602 50.26 -19.76 -29.49
N VAL A 603 49.53 -20.69 -28.89
CA VAL A 603 50.16 -21.73 -28.05
C VAL A 603 49.43 -23.05 -28.25
N THR A 604 49.85 -23.80 -29.27
CA THR A 604 49.71 -25.25 -29.28
C THR A 604 50.48 -25.81 -28.08
N VAL A 605 49.78 -26.12 -26.98
CA VAL A 605 50.28 -27.11 -26.01
C VAL A 605 49.63 -28.44 -26.38
N PRO A 606 50.41 -29.51 -26.64
CA PRO A 606 49.83 -30.81 -26.93
C PRO A 606 49.05 -31.33 -25.72
N PHE A 607 47.91 -31.92 -26.04
CA PHE A 607 46.94 -32.52 -25.14
C PHE A 607 47.52 -33.76 -24.43
N ALA A 608 48.31 -33.55 -23.37
CA ALA A 608 48.66 -34.58 -22.40
C ALA A 608 49.08 -33.92 -21.08
N GLU A 609 48.56 -34.42 -19.96
CA GLU A 609 48.81 -34.01 -18.57
C GLU A 609 48.05 -32.76 -18.07
N PHE A 610 46.75 -32.95 -17.79
CA PHE A 610 46.17 -32.41 -16.54
C PHE A 610 44.96 -33.26 -16.12
N ILE A 611 45.22 -34.52 -15.77
CA ILE A 611 44.37 -35.29 -14.86
C ILE A 611 45.24 -35.55 -13.63
N LEU A 612 44.74 -35.13 -12.46
CA LEU A 612 45.30 -35.21 -11.10
C LEU A 612 45.99 -33.94 -10.57
N ARG A 613 45.17 -32.98 -10.12
CA ARG A 613 45.16 -32.54 -8.70
C ARG A 613 43.90 -31.78 -8.36
#